data_AF-A0A960XMZ2-F1
#
_entry.id   AF-A0A960XMZ2-F1
#
_cell.length_a   1.000
_cell.length_b   1.000
_cell.length_c   1.000
_cell.angle_alpha   90.00
_cell.angle_beta   90.00
_cell.angle_gamma   90.00
#
_symmetry.space_group_name_H-M   'P 1'
#
loop_
_entity.id
_entity.type
_entity.pdbx_description
1 polymer ?
#
loop_
_entity_poly.entity_id
_entity_poly.type
_entity_poly.pdbx_seq_one_letter_code
_entity_poly.pdbx_strand_id
1 'polypeptide(L)'
;DLFRDFHEMWPEKFLNVTNGVTQRRWLHQANPALSRLITETIGGGWTTDLEQLQALEAHADNPQFQTTWQSMKRLNAQVLASYIADLMGVQIDPDSLIDVQVKRLHEYKRQLLNVLRVIAQWRRIQEAPDADWTPRTVLIAGKAAPGYTMAKLIIKLINDVAATINADSQTQRFLKLLFLPDYSVSLAERIFPGSDLSEQISTAGMEASGTGNMKFMLNGALTIGTMDGANIEICEAVGRDNMFVFGLDEPQVAECRANGYHPYDMYEANTELRQVIDLIAQGAFSPDDPGRFEPVVRSLLDSDHFLVLADFASYLEVQAQVDEAFRDEAGWARKSILNVARSGRFSSDRSVGEYARSVWGIKPLEWR
;
A
#
# COMPACT_ATOMS: atom_id res chain seq x y z
N ASP A 1 -18.26 -20.80 -0.62
CA ASP A 1 -18.68 -21.03 0.78
C ASP A 1 -19.76 -20.10 1.30
N LEU A 2 -19.60 -18.77 1.22
CA LEU A 2 -20.52 -17.81 1.86
C LEU A 2 -22.00 -17.94 1.42
N PHE A 3 -22.26 -18.12 0.13
CA PHE A 3 -23.62 -18.19 -0.43
C PHE A 3 -23.85 -19.44 -1.28
N ARG A 4 -23.19 -20.55 -0.90
CA ARG A 4 -23.20 -21.80 -1.68
C ARG A 4 -24.63 -22.24 -2.05
N ASP A 5 -25.51 -22.38 -1.06
CA ASP A 5 -26.87 -22.87 -1.26
C ASP A 5 -27.66 -21.94 -2.19
N PHE A 6 -27.51 -20.61 -2.04
CA PHE A 6 -28.15 -19.63 -2.90
C PHE A 6 -27.63 -19.67 -4.33
N HIS A 7 -26.33 -19.88 -4.53
CA HIS A 7 -25.72 -20.03 -5.84
C HIS A 7 -26.15 -21.34 -6.52
N GLU A 8 -26.27 -22.43 -5.77
CA GLU A 8 -26.82 -23.69 -6.28
C GLU A 8 -28.30 -23.53 -6.71
N MET A 9 -29.07 -22.71 -6.00
CA MET A 9 -30.49 -22.44 -6.32
C MET A 9 -30.71 -21.45 -7.48
N TRP A 10 -29.91 -20.38 -7.57
CA TRP A 10 -30.08 -19.28 -8.53
C TRP A 10 -28.74 -18.77 -9.07
N PRO A 11 -27.97 -19.60 -9.81
CA PRO A 11 -26.64 -19.23 -10.27
C PRO A 11 -26.65 -17.96 -11.14
N GLU A 12 -27.71 -17.73 -11.91
CA GLU A 12 -27.88 -16.57 -12.80
C GLU A 12 -27.98 -15.23 -12.08
N LYS A 13 -28.26 -15.22 -10.77
CA LYS A 13 -28.35 -14.00 -9.96
C LYS A 13 -27.00 -13.54 -9.42
N PHE A 14 -25.96 -14.38 -9.52
CA PHE A 14 -24.62 -14.05 -9.06
C PHE A 14 -23.82 -13.44 -10.19
N LEU A 15 -23.42 -12.19 -10.01
CA LEU A 15 -22.64 -11.41 -10.97
C LEU A 15 -21.45 -10.79 -10.25
N ASN A 16 -20.36 -10.59 -10.98
CA ASN A 16 -19.23 -9.80 -10.51
C ASN A 16 -19.16 -8.49 -11.29
N VAL A 17 -19.09 -7.38 -10.57
CA VAL A 17 -18.72 -6.08 -11.14
C VAL A 17 -17.57 -5.55 -10.30
N THR A 18 -16.36 -5.64 -10.85
CA THR A 18 -15.17 -5.10 -10.19
C THR A 18 -15.35 -3.62 -9.89
N ASN A 19 -14.91 -3.20 -8.71
CA ASN A 19 -14.90 -1.80 -8.31
C ASN A 19 -14.05 -0.92 -9.25
N GLY A 20 -14.29 0.39 -9.18
CA GLY A 20 -13.48 1.35 -9.92
C GLY A 20 -13.40 2.68 -9.19
N VAL A 21 -12.49 3.53 -9.65
CA VAL A 21 -12.27 4.88 -9.12
C VAL A 21 -12.39 5.91 -10.23
N THR A 22 -12.90 7.09 -9.90
CA THR A 22 -13.03 8.17 -10.89
C THR A 22 -11.69 8.85 -11.14
N GLN A 23 -11.23 8.81 -12.40
CA GLN A 23 -10.03 9.50 -12.85
C GLN A 23 -10.11 11.03 -12.70
N ARG A 24 -11.32 11.59 -12.66
CA ARG A 24 -11.54 13.04 -12.53
C ARG A 24 -11.02 13.57 -11.20
N ARG A 25 -11.32 12.87 -10.10
CA ARG A 25 -10.80 13.25 -8.77
C ARG A 25 -9.39 12.72 -8.55
N TRP A 26 -9.19 11.42 -8.82
CA TRP A 26 -8.01 10.71 -8.33
C TRP A 26 -6.79 10.82 -9.24
N LEU A 27 -6.91 11.44 -10.42
CA LEU A 27 -5.77 11.77 -11.29
C LEU A 27 -5.86 13.24 -11.73
N HIS A 28 -6.94 13.62 -12.44
CA HIS A 28 -7.07 14.96 -13.03
C HIS A 28 -7.00 16.10 -12.00
N GLN A 29 -7.77 16.00 -10.91
CA GLN A 29 -7.77 16.98 -9.83
C GLN A 29 -6.59 16.80 -8.87
N ALA A 30 -6.37 15.58 -8.37
CA ALA A 30 -5.37 15.31 -7.34
C ALA A 30 -3.92 15.48 -7.85
N ASN A 31 -3.67 15.21 -9.12
CA ASN A 31 -2.33 15.18 -9.71
C ASN A 31 -2.26 16.01 -10.99
N PRO A 32 -2.36 17.35 -10.88
CA PRO A 32 -2.35 18.25 -12.03
C PRO A 32 -1.03 18.20 -12.81
N ALA A 33 0.09 17.90 -12.14
CA ALA A 33 1.40 17.76 -12.75
C ALA A 33 1.43 16.59 -13.75
N LEU A 34 1.07 15.39 -13.27
CA LEU A 34 1.01 14.21 -14.13
C LEU A 34 -0.10 14.32 -15.19
N SER A 35 -1.25 14.89 -14.83
CA SER A 35 -2.37 15.07 -15.75
C SER A 35 -2.03 15.96 -16.94
N ARG A 36 -1.21 17.00 -16.72
CA ARG A 36 -0.70 17.84 -17.81
C ARG A 36 0.24 17.05 -18.72
N LEU A 37 1.21 16.33 -18.14
CA LEU A 37 2.13 15.49 -18.90
C LEU A 37 1.40 14.46 -19.77
N ILE A 38 0.41 13.76 -19.20
CA ILE A 38 -0.41 12.80 -19.94
C ILE A 38 -1.15 13.50 -21.09
N THR A 39 -1.79 14.63 -20.81
CA THR A 39 -2.55 15.38 -21.82
C THR A 39 -1.69 15.90 -22.96
N GLU A 40 -0.49 16.37 -22.67
CA GLU A 40 0.49 16.81 -23.69
C GLU A 40 1.02 15.64 -24.54
N THR A 41 1.06 14.43 -23.97
CA THR A 41 1.61 13.24 -24.63
C THR A 41 0.58 12.51 -25.50
N ILE A 42 -0.64 12.31 -24.99
CA ILE A 42 -1.66 11.46 -25.64
C ILE A 42 -2.99 12.17 -25.90
N GLY A 43 -3.11 13.46 -25.59
CA GLY A 43 -4.36 14.22 -25.68
C GLY A 43 -5.24 14.11 -24.44
N GLY A 44 -6.37 14.82 -24.40
CA GLY A 44 -7.21 14.97 -23.20
C GLY A 44 -8.35 13.95 -23.03
N GLY A 45 -8.55 13.05 -23.99
CA GLY A 45 -9.70 12.12 -24.00
C GLY A 45 -9.74 11.14 -22.81
N TRP A 46 -8.57 10.84 -22.22
CA TRP A 46 -8.44 9.96 -21.05
C TRP A 46 -9.27 10.43 -19.83
N THR A 47 -9.60 11.72 -19.74
CA THR A 47 -10.39 12.26 -18.62
C THR A 47 -11.80 11.68 -18.56
N THR A 48 -12.37 11.26 -19.69
CA THR A 48 -13.69 10.59 -19.76
C THR A 48 -13.62 9.16 -20.30
N ASP A 49 -12.47 8.72 -20.78
CA ASP A 49 -12.23 7.38 -21.30
C ASP A 49 -10.85 6.86 -20.86
N LEU A 50 -10.78 6.28 -19.66
CA LEU A 50 -9.51 5.95 -19.00
C LEU A 50 -8.68 4.91 -19.76
N GLU A 51 -9.29 4.11 -20.64
CA GLU A 51 -8.58 3.14 -21.49
C GLU A 51 -7.56 3.80 -22.42
N GLN A 52 -7.75 5.08 -22.75
CA GLN A 52 -6.78 5.84 -23.56
C GLN A 52 -5.41 5.98 -22.92
N LEU A 53 -5.28 5.80 -21.58
CA LEU A 53 -3.99 5.78 -20.91
C LEU A 53 -3.05 4.70 -21.46
N GLN A 54 -3.57 3.64 -22.10
CA GLN A 54 -2.76 2.60 -22.73
C GLN A 54 -1.76 3.17 -23.77
N ALA A 55 -2.08 4.29 -24.41
CA ALA A 55 -1.16 4.95 -25.35
C ALA A 55 0.18 5.36 -24.70
N LEU A 56 0.26 5.51 -23.38
CA LEU A 56 1.49 5.79 -22.65
C LEU A 56 2.50 4.63 -22.69
N GLU A 57 2.08 3.39 -22.99
CA GLU A 57 3.00 2.25 -23.10
C GLU A 57 4.12 2.49 -24.12
N ALA A 58 3.81 3.17 -25.22
CA ALA A 58 4.78 3.51 -26.26
C ALA A 58 5.89 4.48 -25.79
N HIS A 59 5.70 5.12 -24.63
CA HIS A 59 6.63 6.09 -24.06
C HIS A 59 7.38 5.53 -22.84
N ALA A 60 7.04 4.33 -22.35
CA ALA A 60 7.57 3.76 -21.12
C ALA A 60 9.10 3.55 -21.14
N ASP A 61 9.68 3.32 -22.32
CA ASP A 61 11.11 3.12 -22.54
C ASP A 61 11.83 4.38 -23.09
N ASN A 62 11.13 5.51 -23.23
CA ASN A 62 11.72 6.75 -23.74
C ASN A 62 12.44 7.50 -22.60
N PRO A 63 13.78 7.73 -22.67
CA PRO A 63 14.52 8.35 -21.58
C PRO A 63 14.06 9.78 -21.25
N GLN A 64 13.73 10.58 -22.26
CA GLN A 64 13.26 11.95 -22.05
C GLN A 64 11.90 11.96 -21.33
N PHE A 65 11.00 11.06 -21.73
CA PHE A 65 9.70 10.91 -21.08
C PHE A 65 9.85 10.43 -19.63
N GLN A 66 10.73 9.46 -19.37
CA GLN A 66 11.04 8.97 -18.02
C GLN A 66 11.57 10.09 -17.12
N THR A 67 12.50 10.92 -17.60
CA THR A 67 13.02 12.07 -16.83
C THR A 67 11.92 13.08 -16.50
N THR A 68 11.04 13.40 -17.46
CA THR A 68 9.90 14.29 -17.20
C THR A 68 8.91 13.65 -16.23
N TRP A 69 8.65 12.35 -16.35
CA TRP A 69 7.77 11.59 -15.45
C TRP A 69 8.26 11.63 -14.01
N GLN A 70 9.53 11.30 -13.77
CA GLN A 70 10.15 11.34 -12.45
C GLN A 70 10.12 12.76 -11.86
N SER A 71 10.33 13.78 -12.68
CA SER A 71 10.23 15.19 -12.24
C SER A 71 8.81 15.53 -11.75
N MET A 72 7.77 15.00 -12.38
CA MET A 72 6.39 15.17 -11.92
C MET A 72 6.12 14.40 -10.61
N LYS A 73 6.65 13.17 -10.48
CA LYS A 73 6.57 12.39 -9.23
C LYS A 73 7.25 13.11 -8.07
N ARG A 74 8.46 13.62 -8.29
CA ARG A 74 9.21 14.41 -7.30
C ARG A 74 8.49 15.70 -6.90
N LEU A 75 7.87 16.40 -7.85
CA LEU A 75 7.05 17.58 -7.53
C LEU A 75 5.88 17.23 -6.61
N ASN A 76 5.21 16.10 -6.85
CA ASN A 76 4.13 15.63 -5.98
C ASN A 76 4.63 15.23 -4.59
N ALA A 77 5.81 14.60 -4.50
CA ALA A 77 6.47 14.29 -3.24
C ALA A 77 6.79 15.57 -2.44
N GLN A 78 7.25 16.64 -3.11
CA GLN A 78 7.48 17.95 -2.47
C GLN A 78 6.18 18.59 -1.96
N VAL A 79 5.08 18.49 -2.70
CA VAL A 79 3.77 18.98 -2.25
C VAL A 79 3.31 18.22 -1.00
N LEU A 80 3.48 16.90 -0.98
CA LEU A 80 3.17 16.07 0.18
C LEU A 80 4.08 16.42 1.38
N ALA A 81 5.38 16.59 1.15
CA ALA A 81 6.35 16.96 2.18
C ALA A 81 6.03 18.32 2.81
N SER A 82 5.72 19.34 1.99
CA SER A 82 5.30 20.65 2.47
C SER A 82 4.03 20.56 3.30
N TYR A 83 3.06 19.75 2.87
CA TYR A 83 1.82 19.57 3.62
C TYR A 83 2.05 18.86 4.96
N ILE A 84 2.93 17.85 5.02
CA ILE A 84 3.29 17.17 6.26
C ILE A 84 4.03 18.12 7.22
N ALA A 85 4.91 18.97 6.68
CA ALA A 85 5.57 20.01 7.46
C ALA A 85 4.56 20.98 8.09
N ASP A 86 3.57 21.44 7.35
CA ASP A 86 2.52 22.32 7.86
C ASP A 86 1.62 21.62 8.89
N LEU A 87 1.29 20.34 8.66
CA LEU A 87 0.37 19.57 9.50
C LEU A 87 1.00 19.13 10.83
N MET A 88 2.27 18.71 10.81
CA MET A 88 2.92 18.01 11.92
C MET A 88 4.20 18.70 12.39
N GLY A 89 4.71 19.72 11.69
CA GLY A 89 6.00 20.33 11.98
C GLY A 89 7.20 19.44 11.64
N VAL A 90 6.99 18.37 10.85
CA VAL A 90 8.02 17.39 10.50
C VAL A 90 8.43 17.53 9.05
N GLN A 91 9.73 17.64 8.80
CA GLN A 91 10.31 17.61 7.46
C GLN A 91 10.58 16.17 7.03
N ILE A 92 10.16 15.83 5.81
CA ILE A 92 10.50 14.58 5.13
C ILE A 92 11.30 14.88 3.87
N ASP A 93 12.14 13.93 3.45
CA ASP A 93 12.93 14.05 2.23
C ASP A 93 12.09 13.61 1.02
N PRO A 94 11.77 14.51 0.06
CA PRO A 94 11.02 14.14 -1.13
C PRO A 94 11.80 13.23 -2.10
N ASP A 95 13.11 13.05 -1.89
CA ASP A 95 13.96 12.16 -2.67
C ASP A 95 14.12 10.76 -2.01
N SER A 96 13.55 10.57 -0.82
CA SER A 96 13.41 9.24 -0.20
C SER A 96 12.29 8.43 -0.86
N LEU A 97 12.37 7.11 -0.79
CA LEU A 97 11.26 6.22 -1.17
C LEU A 97 10.05 6.50 -0.26
N ILE A 98 8.99 7.10 -0.81
CA ILE A 98 7.77 7.38 -0.04
C ILE A 98 6.88 6.14 -0.04
N ASP A 99 6.95 5.40 1.07
CA ASP A 99 6.32 4.10 1.31
C ASP A 99 5.04 4.27 2.13
N VAL A 100 3.88 3.94 1.54
CA VAL A 100 2.59 4.39 2.07
C VAL A 100 1.59 3.28 2.30
N GLN A 101 1.05 3.25 3.52
CA GLN A 101 -0.10 2.43 3.90
C GLN A 101 -1.25 3.28 4.43
N VAL A 102 -2.17 3.67 3.53
CA VAL A 102 -3.40 4.41 3.90
C VAL A 102 -4.67 3.60 3.70
N LYS A 103 -5.30 3.24 4.82
CA LYS A 103 -6.56 2.48 4.87
C LYS A 103 -7.11 2.50 6.30
N ARG A 104 -8.34 2.03 6.49
CA ARG A 104 -8.90 1.84 7.85
C ARG A 104 -7.93 1.00 8.70
N LEU A 105 -7.84 1.29 10.00
CA LEU A 105 -7.07 0.46 10.91
C LEU A 105 -7.89 -0.76 11.27
N HIS A 106 -7.36 -1.93 10.89
CA HIS A 106 -7.97 -3.22 11.14
C HIS A 106 -6.86 -4.27 11.13
N GLU A 107 -6.93 -5.26 12.01
CA GLU A 107 -5.87 -6.28 12.12
C GLU A 107 -5.60 -7.04 10.80
N TYR A 108 -6.63 -7.42 10.01
CA TYR A 108 -6.43 -8.05 8.70
C TYR A 108 -5.76 -7.17 7.65
N LYS A 109 -5.74 -5.85 7.84
CA LYS A 109 -5.05 -4.90 6.94
C LYS A 109 -3.56 -4.78 7.26
N ARG A 110 -3.14 -5.39 8.36
CA ARG A 110 -1.75 -5.65 8.77
C ARG A 110 -0.84 -4.42 8.78
N GLN A 111 -1.34 -3.27 9.26
CA GLN A 111 -0.45 -2.19 9.70
C GLN A 111 0.55 -2.65 10.78
N LEU A 112 0.17 -3.69 11.54
CA LEU A 112 1.07 -4.36 12.46
C LEU A 112 2.27 -5.00 11.73
N LEU A 113 2.04 -5.76 10.64
CA LEU A 113 3.13 -6.33 9.83
C LEU A 113 4.08 -5.24 9.31
N ASN A 114 3.52 -4.12 8.83
CA ASN A 114 4.31 -2.98 8.38
C ASN A 114 5.21 -2.44 9.51
N VAL A 115 4.66 -2.14 10.69
CA VAL A 115 5.48 -1.60 11.78
C VAL A 115 6.54 -2.59 12.28
N LEU A 116 6.27 -3.90 12.28
CA LEU A 116 7.30 -4.91 12.59
C LEU A 116 8.46 -4.84 11.58
N ARG A 117 8.15 -4.72 10.29
CA ARG A 117 9.17 -4.53 9.23
C ARG A 117 9.97 -3.25 9.41
N VAL A 118 9.33 -2.15 9.82
CA VAL A 118 10.02 -0.88 10.08
C VAL A 118 10.99 -1.00 11.26
N ILE A 119 10.61 -1.73 12.33
CA ILE A 119 11.52 -2.01 13.46
C ILE A 119 12.70 -2.88 13.00
N ALA A 120 12.47 -3.89 12.17
CA ALA A 120 13.54 -4.71 11.59
C ALA A 120 14.50 -3.86 10.74
N GLN A 121 13.98 -2.98 9.89
CA GLN A 121 14.80 -2.07 9.09
C GLN A 121 15.62 -1.12 9.95
N TRP A 122 15.01 -0.51 10.98
CA TRP A 122 15.70 0.36 11.94
C TRP A 122 16.89 -0.36 12.60
N ARG A 123 16.66 -1.58 13.09
CA ARG A 123 17.69 -2.47 13.66
C ARG A 123 18.84 -2.73 12.68
N ARG A 124 18.54 -3.12 11.43
CA ARG A 124 19.58 -3.38 10.43
C ARG A 124 20.43 -2.15 10.14
N ILE A 125 19.82 -0.97 10.10
CA ILE A 125 20.55 0.30 9.92
C ILE A 125 21.46 0.57 11.13
N GLN A 126 21.00 0.33 12.36
CA GLN A 126 21.85 0.49 13.55
C GLN A 126 23.06 -0.46 13.55
N GLU A 127 22.88 -1.69 13.07
CA GLU A 127 23.93 -2.70 12.99
C GLU A 127 24.95 -2.42 11.87
N ALA A 128 24.51 -1.78 10.79
CA ALA A 128 25.34 -1.43 9.64
C ALA A 128 25.09 0.02 9.17
N PRO A 129 25.45 1.04 9.97
CA PRO A 129 25.11 2.44 9.72
C PRO A 129 25.79 3.07 8.50
N ASP A 130 26.85 2.41 8.01
CA ASP A 130 27.66 2.82 6.85
C ASP A 130 27.33 2.03 5.57
N ALA A 131 26.33 1.13 5.61
CA ALA A 131 25.86 0.45 4.41
C ALA A 131 25.10 1.41 3.48
N ASP A 132 24.97 1.01 2.22
CA ASP A 132 24.28 1.78 1.17
C ASP A 132 22.75 1.63 1.28
N TRP A 133 22.18 2.25 2.31
CA TRP A 133 20.74 2.24 2.57
C TRP A 133 19.99 3.16 1.62
N THR A 134 18.92 2.65 1.01
CA THR A 134 17.94 3.48 0.30
C THR A 134 17.14 4.29 1.33
N PRO A 135 17.20 5.64 1.32
CA PRO A 135 16.41 6.44 2.26
C PRO A 135 14.92 6.21 2.06
N ARG A 136 14.17 6.04 3.15
CA ARG A 136 12.76 5.69 3.12
C ARG A 136 11.95 6.51 4.12
N THR A 137 10.83 7.05 3.64
CA THR A 137 9.82 7.70 4.48
C THR A 137 8.56 6.83 4.50
N VAL A 138 8.28 6.19 5.63
CA VAL A 138 7.10 5.33 5.81
C VAL A 138 5.95 6.17 6.36
N LEU A 139 4.86 6.23 5.60
CA LEU A 139 3.63 6.96 5.95
C LEU A 139 2.49 5.98 6.20
N ILE A 140 2.00 5.94 7.43
CA ILE A 140 0.80 5.18 7.80
C ILE A 140 -0.31 6.18 8.09
N ALA A 141 -1.51 5.94 7.56
CA ALA A 141 -2.67 6.76 7.90
C ALA A 141 -3.97 5.96 7.90
N GLY A 142 -4.87 6.32 8.81
CA GLY A 142 -6.18 5.70 8.89
C GLY A 142 -6.89 6.00 10.19
N LYS A 143 -8.12 5.48 10.28
CA LYS A 143 -8.95 5.59 11.48
C LYS A 143 -9.31 4.20 12.00
N ALA A 144 -9.28 4.03 13.31
CA ALA A 144 -9.86 2.88 14.01
C ALA A 144 -11.30 3.19 14.42
N ALA A 145 -12.15 2.17 14.48
CA ALA A 145 -13.47 2.32 15.05
C ALA A 145 -13.37 2.65 16.57
N PRO A 146 -14.28 3.45 17.15
CA PRO A 146 -14.14 3.91 18.54
C PRO A 146 -13.99 2.80 19.58
N GLY A 147 -14.70 1.68 19.39
CA GLY A 147 -14.68 0.50 20.27
C GLY A 147 -13.63 -0.54 19.90
N TYR A 148 -12.82 -0.32 18.86
CA TYR A 148 -11.82 -1.30 18.42
C TYR A 148 -10.50 -1.11 19.17
N THR A 149 -10.44 -1.67 20.37
CA THR A 149 -9.30 -1.53 21.30
C THR A 149 -7.96 -1.94 20.67
N MET A 150 -7.89 -3.13 20.05
CA MET A 150 -6.64 -3.62 19.43
C MET A 150 -6.17 -2.70 18.31
N ALA A 151 -7.06 -2.25 17.42
CA ALA A 151 -6.70 -1.31 16.35
C ALA A 151 -6.18 0.03 16.90
N LYS A 152 -6.76 0.55 18.00
CA LYS A 152 -6.26 1.76 18.67
C LYS A 152 -4.90 1.53 19.32
N LEU A 153 -4.67 0.34 19.89
CA LEU A 153 -3.38 -0.02 20.48
C LEU A 153 -2.29 -0.13 19.40
N ILE A 154 -2.62 -0.66 18.22
CA ILE A 154 -1.72 -0.67 17.06
C ILE A 154 -1.40 0.76 16.60
N ILE A 155 -2.36 1.69 16.57
CA ILE A 155 -2.07 3.11 16.30
C ILE A 155 -1.08 3.66 17.33
N LYS A 156 -1.27 3.37 18.62
CA LYS A 156 -0.35 3.82 19.68
C LYS A 156 1.05 3.24 19.49
N LEU A 157 1.16 1.95 19.17
CA LEU A 157 2.44 1.30 18.86
C LEU A 157 3.16 1.99 17.70
N ILE A 158 2.46 2.26 16.60
CA ILE A 158 3.05 2.95 15.44
C ILE A 158 3.59 4.32 15.82
N ASN A 159 2.84 5.10 16.61
CA ASN A 159 3.30 6.43 17.05
C ASN A 159 4.49 6.36 18.01
N ASP A 160 4.52 5.37 18.90
CA ASP A 160 5.60 5.17 19.86
C ASP A 160 6.89 4.72 19.16
N VAL A 161 6.78 3.77 18.23
CA VAL A 161 7.89 3.36 17.36
C VAL A 161 8.37 4.54 16.51
N ALA A 162 7.46 5.34 15.96
CA ALA A 162 7.80 6.54 15.20
C ALA A 162 8.58 7.56 16.04
N ALA A 163 8.19 7.78 17.30
CA ALA A 163 8.89 8.68 18.21
C ALA A 163 10.33 8.21 18.46
N THR A 164 10.54 6.93 18.69
CA THR A 164 11.88 6.35 18.88
C THR A 164 12.73 6.46 17.61
N ILE A 165 12.23 5.99 16.46
CA ILE A 165 12.99 5.97 15.20
C ILE A 165 13.34 7.38 14.72
N ASN A 166 12.40 8.31 14.80
CA ASN A 166 12.62 9.68 14.33
C ASN A 166 13.53 10.49 15.27
N ALA A 167 13.75 10.04 16.51
CA ALA A 167 14.69 10.64 17.45
C ALA A 167 16.10 10.02 17.38
N ASP A 168 16.26 8.86 16.75
CA ASP A 168 17.54 8.18 16.60
C ASP A 168 18.43 8.91 15.58
N SER A 169 19.48 9.57 16.09
CA SER A 169 20.40 10.37 15.27
C SER A 169 21.22 9.55 14.28
N GLN A 170 21.39 8.25 14.50
CA GLN A 170 22.13 7.35 13.61
C GLN A 170 21.27 6.96 12.39
N THR A 171 19.97 6.74 12.59
CA THR A 171 19.10 6.16 11.56
C THR A 171 18.16 7.16 10.89
N GLN A 172 17.81 8.27 11.53
CA GLN A 172 16.75 9.20 11.06
C GLN A 172 16.98 9.80 9.66
N ARG A 173 18.21 9.77 9.15
CA ARG A 173 18.56 10.20 7.78
C ARG A 173 18.16 9.17 6.72
N PHE A 174 18.08 7.89 7.10
CA PHE A 174 17.74 6.77 6.22
C PHE A 174 16.30 6.30 6.40
N LEU A 175 15.74 6.45 7.60
CA LEU A 175 14.41 5.94 7.91
C LEU A 175 13.61 6.94 8.74
N LYS A 176 12.44 7.30 8.24
CA LYS A 176 11.41 8.03 8.99
C LYS A 176 10.12 7.23 9.01
N LEU A 177 9.41 7.23 10.13
CA LEU A 177 8.06 6.67 10.25
C LEU A 177 7.11 7.77 10.73
N LEU A 178 5.99 7.97 10.04
CA LEU A 178 4.98 8.96 10.42
C LEU A 178 3.59 8.34 10.38
N PHE A 179 2.81 8.62 11.43
CA PHE A 179 1.37 8.40 11.42
C PHE A 179 0.65 9.70 11.10
N LEU A 180 0.06 9.82 9.90
CA LEU A 180 -0.63 11.03 9.50
C LEU A 180 -2.02 11.10 10.13
N PRO A 181 -2.34 12.16 10.89
CA PRO A 181 -3.61 12.26 11.60
C PRO A 181 -4.78 12.51 10.65
N ASP A 182 -5.97 12.15 11.12
CA ASP A 182 -7.27 12.46 10.48
C ASP A 182 -7.38 12.13 8.98
N TYR A 183 -6.94 10.92 8.59
CA TYR A 183 -7.04 10.47 7.20
C TYR A 183 -8.45 10.68 6.61
N SER A 184 -8.47 11.37 5.47
CA SER A 184 -9.67 11.87 4.78
C SER A 184 -9.41 11.92 3.27
N VAL A 185 -10.45 12.20 2.48
CA VAL A 185 -10.31 12.39 1.03
C VAL A 185 -9.33 13.52 0.71
N SER A 186 -9.40 14.63 1.43
CA SER A 186 -8.50 15.78 1.24
C SER A 186 -7.04 15.43 1.47
N LEU A 187 -6.75 14.61 2.49
CA LEU A 187 -5.40 14.11 2.71
C LEU A 187 -4.99 13.11 1.62
N ALA A 188 -5.90 12.21 1.25
CA ALA A 188 -5.66 11.20 0.22
C ALA A 188 -5.32 11.81 -1.16
N GLU A 189 -5.94 12.94 -1.52
CA GLU A 189 -5.62 13.69 -2.76
C GLU A 189 -4.18 14.23 -2.81
N ARG A 190 -3.47 14.29 -1.67
CA ARG A 190 -2.04 14.65 -1.61
C ARG A 190 -1.15 13.42 -1.50
N ILE A 191 -1.62 12.41 -0.76
CA ILE A 191 -0.87 11.18 -0.54
C ILE A 191 -0.68 10.41 -1.84
N PHE A 192 -1.76 10.07 -2.57
CA PHE A 192 -1.63 9.19 -3.74
C PHE A 192 -0.66 9.74 -4.81
N PRO A 193 -0.69 11.03 -5.19
CA PRO A 193 0.26 11.60 -6.14
C PRO A 193 1.72 11.53 -5.66
N GLY A 194 1.94 11.80 -4.37
CA GLY A 194 3.26 11.89 -3.75
C GLY A 194 3.83 10.57 -3.23
N SER A 195 3.20 9.43 -3.53
CA SER A 195 3.67 8.11 -3.07
C SER A 195 4.43 7.37 -4.15
N ASP A 196 5.45 6.62 -3.75
CA ASP A 196 6.22 5.74 -4.64
C ASP A 196 5.81 4.28 -4.49
N LEU A 197 5.61 3.84 -3.24
CA LEU A 197 5.22 2.47 -2.92
C LEU A 197 3.86 2.42 -2.21
N SER A 198 3.05 1.46 -2.63
CA SER A 198 1.68 1.25 -2.13
C SER A 198 1.55 -0.06 -1.37
N GLU A 199 1.37 0.03 -0.04
CA GLU A 199 1.25 -1.12 0.86
C GLU A 199 -0.17 -1.74 0.83
N GLN A 200 -0.30 -2.85 0.12
CA GLN A 200 -1.54 -3.62 -0.07
C GLN A 200 -1.43 -5.01 0.53
N ILE A 201 -1.08 -5.01 1.81
CA ILE A 201 -0.60 -6.20 2.53
C ILE A 201 -1.67 -6.89 3.38
N SER A 202 -2.94 -6.92 2.95
CA SER A 202 -3.97 -7.66 3.71
C SER A 202 -3.64 -9.16 3.75
N THR A 203 -4.10 -9.90 4.75
CA THR A 203 -4.04 -11.38 4.71
C THR A 203 -4.83 -11.88 3.50
N ALA A 204 -4.28 -12.80 2.70
CA ALA A 204 -4.98 -13.30 1.51
C ALA A 204 -6.35 -13.92 1.86
N GLY A 205 -7.36 -13.61 1.03
CA GLY A 205 -8.75 -14.00 1.23
C GLY A 205 -9.59 -13.04 2.11
N MET A 206 -9.01 -11.92 2.59
CA MET A 206 -9.71 -11.00 3.52
C MET A 206 -10.10 -9.66 2.87
N GLU A 207 -9.41 -9.19 1.84
CA GLU A 207 -9.78 -7.98 1.10
C GLU A 207 -10.62 -8.37 -0.12
N ALA A 208 -11.92 -8.04 -0.10
CA ALA A 208 -12.80 -8.34 -1.23
C ALA A 208 -12.42 -7.61 -2.53
N SER A 209 -11.77 -6.45 -2.44
CA SER A 209 -11.35 -5.66 -3.60
C SER A 209 -10.26 -4.66 -3.20
N GLY A 210 -10.64 -3.55 -2.59
CA GLY A 210 -9.74 -2.41 -2.36
C GLY A 210 -9.80 -1.42 -3.52
N THR A 211 -9.96 -0.14 -3.21
CA THR A 211 -9.93 0.96 -4.18
C THR A 211 -8.80 1.95 -3.93
N GLY A 212 -8.06 1.78 -2.83
CA GLY A 212 -6.85 2.55 -2.56
C GLY A 212 -5.73 2.18 -3.53
N ASN A 213 -5.49 0.88 -3.71
CA ASN A 213 -4.55 0.30 -4.68
C ASN A 213 -4.74 0.86 -6.10
N MET A 214 -5.99 0.94 -6.59
CA MET A 214 -6.31 1.52 -7.90
C MET A 214 -5.88 2.99 -8.00
N LYS A 215 -6.02 3.78 -6.93
CA LYS A 215 -5.63 5.20 -6.91
C LYS A 215 -4.12 5.36 -6.88
N PHE A 216 -3.42 4.51 -6.15
CA PHE A 216 -1.96 4.47 -6.14
C PHE A 216 -1.40 4.12 -7.52
N MET A 217 -1.91 3.04 -8.12
CA MET A 217 -1.57 2.62 -9.48
C MET A 217 -1.78 3.74 -10.49
N LEU A 218 -2.94 4.41 -10.44
CA LEU A 218 -3.30 5.52 -11.32
C LEU A 218 -2.37 6.75 -11.16
N ASN A 219 -1.69 6.88 -10.02
CA ASN A 219 -0.73 7.94 -9.74
C ASN A 219 0.74 7.49 -9.85
N GLY A 220 0.99 6.30 -10.40
CA GLY A 220 2.32 5.79 -10.68
C GLY A 220 3.07 5.26 -9.45
N ALA A 221 2.39 4.97 -8.34
CA ALA A 221 2.99 4.22 -7.24
C ALA A 221 2.98 2.73 -7.57
N LEU A 222 4.09 2.04 -7.28
CA LEU A 222 4.19 0.59 -7.45
C LEU A 222 3.54 -0.11 -6.26
N THR A 223 2.89 -1.25 -6.52
CA THR A 223 2.22 -1.99 -5.45
C THR A 223 3.17 -3.01 -4.84
N ILE A 224 3.19 -3.07 -3.51
CA ILE A 224 3.67 -4.20 -2.74
C ILE A 224 2.49 -4.83 -2.02
N GLY A 225 2.24 -6.13 -2.22
CA GLY A 225 1.03 -6.73 -1.67
C GLY A 225 0.94 -8.24 -1.80
N THR A 226 -0.06 -8.78 -1.13
CA THR A 226 -0.48 -10.18 -1.27
C THR A 226 -1.34 -10.36 -2.51
N MET A 227 -1.47 -11.61 -2.98
CA MET A 227 -2.43 -11.99 -4.02
C MET A 227 -3.84 -12.06 -3.42
N ASP A 228 -4.43 -10.89 -3.19
CA ASP A 228 -5.74 -10.72 -2.54
C ASP A 228 -6.53 -9.58 -3.20
N GLY A 229 -7.86 -9.73 -3.25
CA GLY A 229 -8.77 -8.72 -3.80
C GLY A 229 -8.33 -8.18 -5.17
N ALA A 230 -8.38 -6.85 -5.32
CA ALA A 230 -8.03 -6.18 -6.58
C ALA A 230 -6.52 -6.16 -6.86
N ASN A 231 -5.65 -6.64 -5.96
CA ASN A 231 -4.23 -6.81 -6.30
C ASN A 231 -4.05 -7.89 -7.38
N ILE A 232 -4.91 -8.92 -7.38
CA ILE A 232 -4.92 -9.96 -8.42
C ILE A 232 -5.19 -9.32 -9.78
N GLU A 233 -6.27 -8.53 -9.88
CA GLU A 233 -6.64 -7.83 -11.10
C GLU A 233 -5.59 -6.80 -11.54
N ILE A 234 -4.95 -6.11 -10.58
CA ILE A 234 -3.83 -5.19 -10.87
C ILE A 234 -2.66 -5.99 -11.45
N CYS A 235 -2.27 -7.09 -10.82
CA CYS A 235 -1.17 -7.94 -11.29
C CYS A 235 -1.43 -8.49 -12.70
N GLU A 236 -2.67 -8.90 -13.00
CA GLU A 236 -3.09 -9.28 -14.35
C GLU A 236 -2.93 -8.13 -15.35
N ALA A 237 -3.35 -6.92 -14.96
CA ALA A 237 -3.33 -5.75 -15.83
C ALA A 237 -1.91 -5.26 -16.10
N VAL A 238 -1.10 -5.09 -15.05
CA VAL A 238 0.25 -4.52 -15.16
C VAL A 238 1.30 -5.54 -15.56
N GLY A 239 1.05 -6.82 -15.33
CA GLY A 239 2.02 -7.90 -15.45
C GLY A 239 2.86 -8.05 -14.19
N ARG A 240 3.17 -9.31 -13.82
CA ARG A 240 3.82 -9.69 -12.55
C ARG A 240 5.14 -8.96 -12.28
N ASP A 241 5.88 -8.60 -13.32
CA ASP A 241 7.17 -7.91 -13.21
C ASP A 241 7.04 -6.44 -12.78
N ASN A 242 5.84 -5.85 -12.86
CA ASN A 242 5.57 -4.44 -12.55
C ASN A 242 4.91 -4.25 -11.18
N MET A 243 4.93 -5.29 -10.34
CA MET A 243 4.40 -5.31 -8.97
C MET A 243 5.27 -6.19 -8.07
N PHE A 244 5.31 -5.88 -6.78
CA PHE A 244 5.99 -6.66 -5.76
C PHE A 244 4.98 -7.53 -5.01
N VAL A 245 5.01 -8.83 -5.25
CA VAL A 245 4.08 -9.78 -4.62
C VAL A 245 4.82 -10.66 -3.63
N PHE A 246 4.24 -10.88 -2.46
CA PHE A 246 4.78 -11.74 -1.40
C PHE A 246 3.66 -12.43 -0.61
N GLY A 247 4.08 -13.28 0.34
CA GLY A 247 3.21 -13.91 1.32
C GLY A 247 2.44 -15.11 0.77
N LEU A 248 1.68 -15.73 1.65
CA LEU A 248 0.80 -16.84 1.33
C LEU A 248 -0.37 -16.38 0.44
N ASP A 249 -0.72 -17.18 -0.57
CA ASP A 249 -1.99 -17.03 -1.29
C ASP A 249 -3.18 -17.62 -0.50
N GLU A 250 -4.41 -17.39 -0.94
CA GLU A 250 -5.61 -17.85 -0.23
C GLU A 250 -5.62 -19.38 0.03
N PRO A 251 -5.33 -20.25 -0.97
CA PRO A 251 -5.16 -21.69 -0.73
C PRO A 251 -4.12 -22.02 0.34
N GLN A 252 -2.95 -21.38 0.30
CA GLN A 252 -1.88 -21.58 1.28
C GLN A 252 -2.25 -21.08 2.68
N VAL A 253 -3.02 -19.99 2.78
CA VAL A 253 -3.60 -19.52 4.06
C VAL A 253 -4.54 -20.58 4.65
N ALA A 254 -5.40 -21.17 3.82
CA ALA A 254 -6.30 -22.24 4.26
C ALA A 254 -5.54 -23.49 4.70
N GLU A 255 -4.52 -23.91 3.94
CA GLU A 255 -3.66 -25.04 4.27
C GLU A 255 -2.87 -24.79 5.56
N CYS A 256 -2.27 -23.62 5.72
CA CYS A 256 -1.54 -23.22 6.91
C CYS A 256 -2.42 -23.35 8.17
N ARG A 257 -3.67 -22.88 8.10
CA ARG A 257 -4.64 -23.03 9.19
C ARG A 257 -5.02 -24.49 9.43
N ALA A 258 -5.27 -25.26 8.36
CA ALA A 258 -5.68 -26.66 8.45
C ALA A 258 -4.59 -27.55 9.07
N ASN A 259 -3.32 -27.22 8.83
CA ASN A 259 -2.16 -27.95 9.35
C ASN A 259 -1.80 -27.58 10.80
N GLY A 260 -2.61 -26.76 11.48
CA GLY A 260 -2.39 -26.40 12.88
C GLY A 260 -1.28 -25.37 13.07
N TYR A 261 -1.31 -24.27 12.31
CA TYR A 261 -0.38 -23.15 12.46
C TYR A 261 -0.13 -22.76 13.93
N HIS A 262 1.15 -22.81 14.33
CA HIS A 262 1.62 -22.39 15.65
C HIS A 262 2.53 -21.15 15.49
N PRO A 263 2.05 -19.95 15.85
CA PRO A 263 2.80 -18.71 15.63
C PRO A 263 4.13 -18.66 16.38
N TYR A 264 4.21 -19.31 17.55
CA TYR A 264 5.43 -19.38 18.34
C TYR A 264 6.58 -20.06 17.60
N ASP A 265 6.30 -21.04 16.73
CA ASP A 265 7.31 -21.70 15.91
C ASP A 265 7.98 -20.72 14.94
N MET A 266 7.20 -19.76 14.39
CA MET A 266 7.74 -18.70 13.53
C MET A 266 8.65 -17.76 14.32
N TYR A 267 8.26 -17.43 15.55
CA TYR A 267 9.07 -16.64 16.48
C TYR A 267 10.39 -17.34 16.84
N GLU A 268 10.37 -18.64 17.14
CA GLU A 268 11.58 -19.40 17.49
C GLU A 268 12.52 -19.60 16.30
N ALA A 269 11.96 -19.86 15.11
CA ALA A 269 12.74 -20.17 13.91
C ALA A 269 13.41 -18.95 13.28
N ASN A 270 12.86 -17.74 13.46
CA ASN A 270 13.37 -16.52 12.84
C ASN A 270 13.97 -15.56 13.89
N THR A 271 15.31 -15.52 13.94
CA THR A 271 16.05 -14.68 14.89
C THR A 271 15.70 -13.19 14.77
N GLU A 272 15.54 -12.69 13.54
CA GLU A 272 15.23 -11.27 13.33
C GLU A 272 13.82 -10.94 13.81
N LEU A 273 12.85 -11.79 13.47
CA LEU A 273 11.47 -11.66 13.97
C LEU A 273 11.45 -11.67 15.50
N ARG A 274 12.13 -12.64 16.12
CA ARG A 274 12.22 -12.75 17.58
C ARG A 274 12.70 -11.44 18.21
N GLN A 275 13.80 -10.89 17.70
CA GLN A 275 14.35 -9.66 18.27
C GLN A 275 13.40 -8.46 18.10
N VAL A 276 12.66 -8.37 17.00
CA VAL A 276 11.63 -7.33 16.80
C VAL A 276 10.51 -7.48 17.83
N ILE A 277 9.99 -8.69 18.03
CA ILE A 277 8.94 -8.97 19.01
C ILE A 277 9.45 -8.71 20.44
N ASP A 278 10.68 -9.11 20.74
CA ASP A 278 11.31 -8.92 22.05
C ASP A 278 11.48 -7.44 22.40
N LEU A 279 11.84 -6.57 21.44
CA LEU A 279 11.90 -5.12 21.66
C LEU A 279 10.55 -4.55 22.10
N ILE A 280 9.46 -4.99 21.46
CA ILE A 280 8.10 -4.56 21.83
C ILE A 280 7.74 -5.10 23.22
N ALA A 281 8.01 -6.39 23.47
CA ALA A 281 7.69 -7.07 24.72
C ALA A 281 8.46 -6.50 25.93
N GLN A 282 9.70 -6.06 25.72
CA GLN A 282 10.56 -5.47 26.75
C GLN A 282 10.29 -3.97 26.98
N GLY A 283 9.34 -3.38 26.26
CA GLY A 283 8.95 -1.98 26.43
C GLY A 283 9.92 -0.97 25.82
N ALA A 284 10.73 -1.36 24.82
CA ALA A 284 11.70 -0.46 24.18
C ALA A 284 11.07 0.79 23.54
N PHE A 285 9.78 0.70 23.17
CA PHE A 285 9.00 1.80 22.60
C PHE A 285 8.03 2.44 23.61
N SER A 286 7.94 1.92 24.84
CA SER A 286 7.06 2.44 25.88
C SER A 286 7.77 2.44 27.24
N PRO A 287 8.90 3.16 27.41
CA PRO A 287 9.68 3.13 28.65
C PRO A 287 8.90 3.63 29.88
N ASP A 288 7.85 4.42 29.66
CA ASP A 288 6.94 4.91 30.69
C ASP A 288 5.87 3.88 31.12
N ASP A 289 5.63 2.86 30.30
CA ASP A 289 4.74 1.72 30.57
C ASP A 289 5.22 0.49 29.76
N PRO A 290 6.22 -0.25 30.27
CA PRO A 290 6.82 -1.36 29.51
C PRO A 290 5.84 -2.48 29.13
N GLY A 291 4.73 -2.62 29.87
CA GLY A 291 3.70 -3.63 29.60
C GLY A 291 2.62 -3.19 28.59
N ARG A 292 2.63 -1.93 28.13
CA ARG A 292 1.59 -1.33 27.27
C ARG A 292 1.20 -2.22 26.08
N PHE A 293 2.18 -2.85 25.46
CA PHE A 293 2.01 -3.62 24.23
C PHE A 293 1.95 -5.14 24.44
N GLU A 294 1.88 -5.62 25.68
CA GLU A 294 1.65 -7.04 25.98
C GLU A 294 0.46 -7.62 25.19
N PRO A 295 -0.71 -6.95 25.07
CA PRO A 295 -1.82 -7.49 24.29
C PRO A 295 -1.50 -7.68 22.80
N VAL A 296 -0.64 -6.83 22.22
CA VAL A 296 -0.20 -6.96 20.81
C VAL A 296 0.76 -8.13 20.67
N VAL A 297 1.72 -8.27 21.59
CA VAL A 297 2.67 -9.40 21.58
C VAL A 297 1.93 -10.72 21.74
N ARG A 298 0.97 -10.79 22.66
CA ARG A 298 0.14 -11.98 22.87
C ARG A 298 -0.73 -12.30 21.67
N SER A 299 -1.32 -11.30 21.00
CA SER A 299 -2.13 -11.59 19.80
C SER A 299 -1.28 -12.24 18.69
N LEU A 300 0.00 -11.86 18.58
CA LEU A 300 0.96 -12.44 17.66
C LEU A 300 1.49 -13.81 18.10
N LEU A 301 1.83 -14.03 19.37
CA LEU A 301 2.45 -15.29 19.79
C LEU A 301 1.43 -16.38 20.16
N ASP A 302 0.25 -16.01 20.65
CA ASP A 302 -0.77 -16.96 21.10
C ASP A 302 -1.62 -17.49 19.93
N SER A 303 -1.92 -16.65 18.92
CA SER A 303 -2.88 -17.01 17.86
C SER A 303 -2.50 -16.57 16.44
N ASP A 304 -1.95 -15.36 16.28
CA ASP A 304 -1.68 -14.71 15.01
C ASP A 304 -2.75 -14.97 13.94
N HIS A 305 -4.00 -14.62 14.27
CA HIS A 305 -5.15 -14.91 13.42
C HIS A 305 -5.01 -14.39 11.98
N PHE A 306 -4.18 -13.37 11.76
CA PHE A 306 -3.97 -12.72 10.46
C PHE A 306 -2.64 -13.09 9.80
N LEU A 307 -1.95 -14.10 10.32
CA LEU A 307 -0.71 -14.64 9.72
C LEU A 307 0.35 -13.56 9.51
N VAL A 308 0.46 -12.64 10.47
CA VAL A 308 1.47 -11.58 10.49
C VAL A 308 2.87 -12.19 10.59
N LEU A 309 3.06 -13.19 11.46
CA LEU A 309 4.36 -13.80 11.67
C LEU A 309 4.75 -14.72 10.51
N ALA A 310 3.77 -15.45 9.96
CA ALA A 310 4.00 -16.34 8.82
C ALA A 310 4.49 -15.59 7.56
N ASP A 311 3.93 -14.40 7.28
CA ASP A 311 4.32 -13.62 6.10
C ASP A 311 5.55 -12.72 6.33
N PHE A 312 6.01 -12.55 7.58
CA PHE A 312 7.05 -11.58 7.94
C PHE A 312 8.34 -11.73 7.13
N ALA A 313 8.88 -12.94 7.01
CA ALA A 313 10.14 -13.17 6.30
C ALA A 313 10.01 -12.82 4.80
N SER A 314 8.97 -13.34 4.14
CA SER A 314 8.72 -13.06 2.71
C SER A 314 8.45 -11.57 2.45
N TYR A 315 7.86 -10.86 3.42
CA TYR A 315 7.66 -9.43 3.34
C TYR A 315 8.99 -8.66 3.42
N LEU A 316 9.92 -9.06 4.31
CA LEU A 316 11.25 -8.45 4.36
C LEU A 316 12.05 -8.70 3.07
N GLU A 317 11.96 -9.91 2.52
CA GLU A 317 12.64 -10.26 1.26
C GLU A 317 12.16 -9.41 0.09
N VAL A 318 10.85 -9.26 -0.07
CA VAL A 318 10.33 -8.44 -1.17
C VAL A 318 10.59 -6.94 -0.96
N GLN A 319 10.65 -6.47 0.30
CA GLN A 319 11.02 -5.09 0.59
C GLN A 319 12.46 -4.77 0.20
N ALA A 320 13.38 -5.73 0.32
CA ALA A 320 14.74 -5.58 -0.19
C ALA A 320 14.78 -5.51 -1.73
N GLN A 321 13.87 -6.22 -2.42
CA GLN A 321 13.72 -6.09 -3.88
C GLN A 321 13.18 -4.71 -4.27
N VAL A 322 12.32 -4.11 -3.45
CA VAL A 322 11.86 -2.72 -3.65
C VAL A 322 13.03 -1.76 -3.55
N ASP A 323 13.90 -1.89 -2.54
CA ASP A 323 15.09 -1.03 -2.40
C ASP A 323 16.00 -1.14 -3.62
N GLU A 324 16.24 -2.35 -4.13
CA GLU A 324 17.03 -2.54 -5.36
C GLU A 324 16.37 -1.90 -6.58
N ALA A 325 15.07 -2.12 -6.76
CA ALA A 325 14.34 -1.60 -7.89
C ALA A 325 14.23 -0.07 -7.88
N PHE A 326 14.18 0.55 -6.69
CA PHE A 326 14.10 2.01 -6.57
C PHE A 326 15.41 2.69 -6.95
N ARG A 327 16.57 2.03 -6.72
CA ARG A 327 17.88 2.53 -7.17
C ARG A 327 18.07 2.47 -8.68
N ASP A 328 17.38 1.57 -9.37
CA ASP A 328 17.25 1.59 -10.84
C ASP A 328 16.19 2.61 -11.27
N GLU A 329 16.58 3.88 -11.34
CA GLU A 329 15.68 5.00 -11.68
C GLU A 329 14.88 4.74 -12.99
N ALA A 330 15.56 4.23 -14.03
CA ALA A 330 14.94 3.98 -15.33
C ALA A 330 13.95 2.81 -15.26
N GLY A 331 14.34 1.71 -14.60
CA GLY A 331 13.46 0.57 -14.36
C GLY A 331 12.24 0.93 -13.51
N TRP A 332 12.43 1.74 -12.46
CA TRP A 332 11.35 2.24 -11.61
C TRP A 332 10.37 3.11 -12.40
N ALA A 333 10.88 4.09 -13.16
CA ALA A 333 10.07 4.95 -14.00
C ALA A 333 9.26 4.16 -15.02
N ARG A 334 9.89 3.19 -15.68
CA ARG A 334 9.22 2.29 -16.62
C ARG A 334 8.06 1.54 -15.96
N LYS A 335 8.29 0.91 -14.80
CA LYS A 335 7.23 0.19 -14.05
C LYS A 335 6.10 1.15 -13.65
N SER A 336 6.44 2.36 -13.22
CA SER A 336 5.49 3.41 -12.80
C SER A 336 4.60 3.85 -13.97
N ILE A 337 5.19 4.12 -15.13
CA ILE A 337 4.47 4.49 -16.36
C ILE A 337 3.53 3.37 -16.79
N LEU A 338 4.00 2.11 -16.81
CA LEU A 338 3.18 0.96 -17.19
C LEU A 338 2.00 0.72 -16.23
N ASN A 339 2.18 0.98 -14.93
CA ASN A 339 1.09 0.93 -13.96
C ASN A 339 0.00 1.95 -14.32
N VAL A 340 0.36 3.19 -14.66
CA VAL A 340 -0.63 4.20 -15.07
C VAL A 340 -1.25 3.84 -16.42
N ALA A 341 -0.44 3.45 -17.40
CA ALA A 341 -0.88 3.11 -18.75
C ALA A 341 -1.93 1.99 -18.76
N ARG A 342 -1.76 0.99 -17.88
CA ARG A 342 -2.61 -0.21 -17.80
C ARG A 342 -3.74 -0.09 -16.78
N SER A 343 -4.07 1.13 -16.34
CA SER A 343 -5.08 1.36 -15.30
C SER A 343 -6.51 1.55 -15.81
N GLY A 344 -6.71 1.58 -17.14
CA GLY A 344 -8.00 1.84 -17.80
C GLY A 344 -9.18 1.06 -17.21
N ARG A 345 -9.02 -0.26 -17.06
CA ARG A 345 -10.07 -1.15 -16.54
C ARG A 345 -10.58 -0.79 -15.13
N PHE A 346 -9.81 -0.03 -14.35
CA PHE A 346 -10.17 0.37 -12.98
C PHE A 346 -10.93 1.70 -12.91
N SER A 347 -11.36 2.25 -14.05
CA SER A 347 -12.28 3.39 -14.06
C SER A 347 -13.63 3.01 -13.45
N SER A 348 -14.17 3.88 -12.59
CA SER A 348 -15.55 3.75 -12.11
C SER A 348 -16.58 3.88 -13.24
N ASP A 349 -16.24 4.51 -14.38
CA ASP A 349 -17.15 4.62 -15.52
C ASP A 349 -17.45 3.25 -16.13
N ARG A 350 -16.43 2.39 -16.17
CA ARG A 350 -16.53 0.99 -16.58
C ARG A 350 -17.45 0.21 -15.64
N SER A 351 -17.23 0.29 -14.33
CA SER A 351 -18.08 -0.35 -13.32
C SER A 351 -19.54 0.12 -13.41
N VAL A 352 -19.79 1.44 -13.51
CA VAL A 352 -21.13 1.99 -13.66
C VAL A 352 -21.78 1.52 -14.96
N GLY A 353 -21.02 1.45 -16.05
CA GLY A 353 -21.50 0.91 -17.32
C GLY A 353 -21.90 -0.57 -17.24
N GLU A 354 -21.13 -1.39 -16.52
CA GLU A 354 -21.48 -2.80 -16.25
C GLU A 354 -22.75 -2.92 -15.39
N TYR A 355 -22.85 -2.16 -14.29
CA TYR A 355 -24.09 -2.11 -13.49
C TYR A 355 -25.30 -1.68 -14.32
N ALA A 356 -25.16 -0.64 -15.14
CA ALA A 356 -26.24 -0.14 -15.99
C ALA A 356 -26.76 -1.20 -16.96
N ARG A 357 -25.87 -1.99 -17.57
CA ARG A 357 -26.22 -3.05 -18.53
C ARG A 357 -26.73 -4.32 -17.85
N SER A 358 -26.03 -4.80 -16.85
CA SER A 358 -26.21 -6.16 -16.31
C SER A 358 -27.15 -6.23 -15.11
N VAL A 359 -27.39 -5.11 -14.41
CA VAL A 359 -28.20 -5.08 -13.18
C VAL A 359 -29.38 -4.13 -13.31
N TRP A 360 -29.14 -2.86 -13.67
CA TRP A 360 -30.19 -1.84 -13.68
C TRP A 360 -31.05 -1.86 -14.94
N GLY A 361 -30.53 -2.38 -16.06
CA GLY A 361 -31.22 -2.40 -17.34
C GLY A 361 -31.49 -1.01 -17.92
N ILE A 362 -30.60 -0.04 -17.65
CA ILE A 362 -30.75 1.35 -18.09
C ILE A 362 -29.82 1.70 -19.25
N LYS A 363 -30.22 2.69 -20.04
CA LYS A 363 -29.42 3.27 -21.14
C LYS A 363 -29.16 4.76 -20.88
N PRO A 364 -28.06 5.33 -21.39
CA PRO A 364 -27.84 6.77 -21.33
C PRO A 364 -29.04 7.52 -21.92
N LEU A 365 -29.50 8.54 -21.19
CA LEU A 365 -30.49 9.48 -21.72
C LEU A 365 -29.72 10.51 -22.55
N GLU A 366 -29.99 10.59 -23.85
CA GLU A 366 -29.51 11.72 -24.64
C GLU A 366 -30.29 12.97 -24.24
N TRP A 367 -29.62 13.86 -23.50
CA TRP A 367 -30.17 15.18 -23.21
C TRP A 367 -29.85 16.10 -24.39
N ARG A 368 -30.90 16.60 -25.05
CA ARG A 368 -30.82 17.52 -26.19
C ARG A 368 -30.74 18.97 -25.74
#